data_AF-A0A368GSW6-F1
#
_entry.id   AF-A0A368GSW6-F1
#
_cell.length_a   1.000
_cell.length_b   1.000
_cell.length_c   1.000
_cell.angle_alpha   90.00
_cell.angle_beta   90.00
_cell.angle_gamma   90.00
#
_symmetry.space_group_name_H-M   'P 1'
#
loop_
_entity.id
_entity.type
_entity.pdbx_description
1 polymer ?
#
loop_
_entity_poly.entity_id
_entity_poly.type
_entity_poly.pdbx_seq_one_letter_code
_entity_poly.pdbx_strand_id
1 'polypeptide(L)'
;MIYHDSGGLLTLLFTLIDVQSVSAIILSGAPNSYARYPRWAHSFENSLSFEFKTKQSHGLLLYTDDGGVNGNFYSISISDGRVQLDFR
;
A
#
# COMPACT_ATOMS: atom_id res chain seq x y z
N MET A 1 -51.29 -11.07 -6.11
CA MET A 1 -50.23 -10.11 -5.75
C MET A 1 -48.91 -10.79 -6.04
N ILE A 2 -48.32 -10.54 -7.21
CA ILE A 2 -47.08 -11.21 -7.65
C ILE A 2 -45.92 -10.39 -7.10
N TYR A 3 -45.12 -10.98 -6.22
CA TYR A 3 -43.91 -10.36 -5.67
C TYR A 3 -42.81 -10.49 -6.73
N HIS A 4 -42.41 -9.37 -7.35
CA HIS A 4 -41.24 -9.34 -8.21
C HIS A 4 -39.98 -9.33 -7.33
N ASP A 5 -39.20 -10.40 -7.40
CA ASP A 5 -37.87 -10.47 -6.79
C ASP A 5 -36.89 -9.58 -7.57
N SER A 6 -36.85 -8.30 -7.19
CA SER A 6 -35.88 -7.32 -7.68
C SER A 6 -34.51 -7.45 -6.97
N GLY A 7 -34.36 -8.35 -6.00
CA GLY A 7 -33.15 -8.52 -5.20
C GLY A 7 -32.03 -9.22 -5.97
N GLY A 8 -32.36 -10.25 -6.73
CA GLY A 8 -31.37 -11.04 -7.48
C GLY A 8 -30.56 -10.25 -8.50
N LEU A 9 -31.16 -9.22 -9.13
CA LEU A 9 -30.48 -8.40 -10.13
C LEU A 9 -29.44 -7.45 -9.49
N LEU A 10 -29.76 -6.93 -8.30
CA LEU A 10 -28.84 -6.10 -7.52
C LEU A 10 -27.68 -6.95 -6.99
N THR A 11 -27.96 -8.15 -6.48
CA THR A 11 -26.95 -9.10 -6.01
C THR A 11 -26.00 -9.52 -7.14
N LEU A 12 -26.51 -9.74 -8.36
CA LEU A 12 -25.69 -10.05 -9.53
C LEU A 12 -24.75 -8.88 -9.90
N LEU A 13 -25.24 -7.63 -9.84
CA LEU A 13 -24.46 -6.42 -10.08
C LEU A 13 -23.28 -6.27 -9.08
N PHE A 14 -23.47 -6.63 -7.81
CA PHE A 14 -22.39 -6.64 -6.81
C PHE A 14 -21.35 -7.74 -7.06
N THR A 15 -21.74 -8.89 -7.62
CA THR A 15 -20.81 -9.99 -7.95
C THR A 15 -20.03 -9.79 -9.26
N LEU A 16 -20.47 -8.85 -10.12
CA LEU A 16 -19.84 -8.53 -11.40
C LEU A 16 -18.78 -7.43 -11.31
N ILE A 17 -18.52 -6.89 -10.11
CA ILE A 17 -17.33 -6.06 -9.88
C ILE A 17 -16.14 -7.01 -9.93
N ASP A 18 -15.64 -7.21 -11.15
CA ASP A 18 -14.37 -7.85 -11.40
C ASP A 18 -13.31 -7.04 -10.65
N VAL A 19 -12.87 -7.57 -9.50
CA VAL A 19 -11.72 -7.04 -8.78
C VAL A 19 -10.51 -7.44 -9.62
N GLN A 20 -10.28 -6.66 -10.67
CA GLN A 20 -9.06 -6.70 -11.45
C GLN A 20 -7.91 -6.61 -10.45
N SER A 21 -7.11 -7.67 -10.38
CA SER A 21 -5.92 -7.67 -9.55
C SER A 21 -4.99 -6.58 -10.07
N VAL A 22 -4.90 -5.46 -9.34
CA VAL A 22 -3.95 -4.41 -9.63
C VAL A 22 -2.56 -4.97 -9.38
N SER A 23 -1.74 -5.07 -10.43
CA SER A 23 -0.39 -5.62 -10.35
C SER A 23 0.60 -4.70 -9.63
N ALA A 24 0.35 -3.38 -9.64
CA ALA A 24 1.16 -2.39 -8.95
C ALA A 24 0.39 -1.07 -8.76
N ILE A 25 0.77 -0.30 -7.73
CA ILE A 25 0.32 1.08 -7.56
C ILE A 25 1.28 2.00 -8.31
N ILE A 26 0.74 2.89 -9.15
CA ILE A 26 1.52 3.94 -9.80
C ILE A 26 1.36 5.23 -9.02
N LEU A 27 2.45 5.68 -8.40
CA LEU A 27 2.52 6.96 -7.72
C LEU A 27 3.12 8.00 -8.67
N SER A 28 2.54 9.21 -8.67
CA SER A 28 3.02 10.32 -9.52
C SER A 28 4.41 10.81 -9.13
N GLY A 29 4.83 10.51 -7.89
CA GLY A 29 6.06 11.03 -7.30
C GLY A 29 5.94 12.47 -6.79
N ALA A 30 4.74 13.05 -6.77
CA ALA A 30 4.48 14.30 -6.07
C ALA A 30 4.64 14.13 -4.54
N PRO A 31 4.97 15.19 -3.78
CA PRO A 31 5.22 15.09 -2.33
C PRO A 31 4.07 14.49 -1.51
N ASN A 32 2.83 14.58 -1.99
CA ASN A 32 1.62 14.05 -1.37
C ASN A 32 1.13 12.73 -1.99
N SER A 33 1.90 12.13 -2.90
CA SER A 33 1.55 10.91 -3.61
C SER A 33 2.07 9.68 -2.87
N TYR A 34 1.25 9.09 -2.01
CA TYR A 34 1.59 7.87 -1.27
C TYR A 34 0.36 6.96 -1.13
N ALA A 35 0.62 5.67 -0.89
CA ALA A 35 -0.39 4.72 -0.46
C ALA A 35 -0.19 4.43 1.03
N ARG A 36 -1.29 4.37 1.80
CA ARG A 36 -1.27 4.03 3.22
C ARG A 36 -1.84 2.64 3.41
N TYR A 37 -1.11 1.81 4.13
CA TYR A 37 -1.50 0.44 4.47
C TYR A 37 -1.80 0.33 5.98
N PRO A 38 -2.49 -0.74 6.41
CA PRO A 38 -2.61 -1.06 7.82
C PRO A 38 -1.24 -1.19 8.48
N ARG A 39 -1.18 -0.90 9.79
CA ARG A 39 0.06 -1.04 10.55
C ARG A 39 0.59 -2.48 10.39
N TRP A 40 1.87 -2.58 10.08
CA TRP A 40 2.56 -3.86 10.04
C TRP A 40 2.59 -4.45 11.46
N ALA A 41 1.96 -5.61 11.64
CA ALA A 41 1.93 -6.28 12.95
C ALA A 41 3.31 -6.88 13.22
N HIS A 42 4.07 -6.29 14.14
CA HIS A 42 5.35 -6.81 14.60
C HIS A 42 5.14 -8.06 15.48
N SER A 43 4.80 -9.20 14.88
CA SER A 43 4.88 -10.52 15.52
C SER A 43 6.31 -11.10 15.42
N PHE A 44 6.54 -12.26 16.02
CA PHE A 44 7.78 -13.02 15.79
C PHE A 44 7.83 -13.46 14.31
N GLU A 45 8.96 -13.20 13.64
CA GLU A 45 9.27 -13.54 12.24
C GLU A 45 8.34 -12.91 11.18
N ASN A 46 8.54 -11.61 10.90
CA ASN A 46 7.86 -10.94 9.79
C ASN A 46 8.82 -10.56 8.67
N SER A 47 8.38 -10.76 7.43
CA SER A 47 9.03 -10.25 6.23
C SER A 47 8.13 -9.23 5.54
N LEU A 48 8.75 -8.18 5.00
CA LEU A 48 8.11 -7.23 4.11
C LEU A 48 8.89 -7.25 2.79
N SER A 49 8.18 -7.36 1.67
CA SER A 49 8.78 -7.40 0.35
C SER A 49 7.92 -6.61 -0.62
N PHE A 50 8.58 -5.82 -1.46
CA PHE A 50 7.94 -5.08 -2.54
C PHE A 50 8.92 -4.90 -3.69
N GLU A 51 8.38 -4.76 -4.89
CA GLU A 51 9.14 -4.38 -6.08
C GLU A 51 8.81 -2.94 -6.43
N PHE A 52 9.79 -2.19 -6.95
CA PHE A 52 9.58 -0.81 -7.36
C PHE A 52 10.38 -0.47 -8.61
N LYS A 53 9.91 0.54 -9.34
CA LYS A 53 10.61 1.14 -10.48
C LYS A 53 10.37 2.63 -10.48
N THR A 54 11.43 3.42 -10.58
CA THR A 54 11.33 4.89 -10.63
C THR A 54 12.48 5.48 -11.45
N LYS A 55 12.27 6.70 -11.95
CA LYS A 55 13.33 7.56 -12.51
C LYS A 55 13.81 8.62 -11.53
N GLN A 56 13.17 8.74 -10.37
CA GLN A 56 13.57 9.69 -9.33
C GLN A 56 14.87 9.22 -8.68
N SER A 57 15.84 10.14 -8.56
CA SER A 57 17.10 9.89 -7.86
C SER A 57 16.99 10.09 -6.35
N HIS A 58 15.90 10.69 -5.88
CA HIS A 58 15.63 11.00 -4.49
C HIS A 58 14.16 10.75 -4.17
N GLY A 59 13.87 10.04 -3.08
CA GLY A 59 12.49 9.80 -2.66
C GLY A 59 12.35 8.76 -1.54
N LEU A 60 11.26 8.83 -0.79
CA LEU A 60 10.90 7.83 0.22
C LEU A 60 10.11 6.70 -0.44
N LEU A 61 10.53 5.44 -0.24
CA LEU A 61 9.83 4.26 -0.76
C LEU A 61 8.93 3.62 0.29
N LEU A 62 9.40 3.54 1.54
CA LEU A 62 8.70 2.93 2.65
C LEU A 62 9.02 3.69 3.94
N TYR A 63 8.01 3.89 4.77
CA TYR A 63 8.17 4.36 6.15
C TYR A 63 7.18 3.67 7.07
N THR A 64 7.65 3.22 8.22
CA THR A 64 6.82 2.72 9.31
C THR A 64 7.48 3.07 10.65
N ASP A 65 6.64 3.39 11.65
CA ASP A 65 7.06 3.72 13.00
C ASP A 65 6.15 3.06 14.05
N ASP A 66 6.50 3.20 15.32
CA ASP A 66 5.68 2.76 16.44
C ASP A 66 4.54 3.73 16.79
N GLY A 67 4.22 4.70 15.91
CA GLY A 67 3.31 5.81 16.18
C GLY A 67 3.90 6.91 17.06
N GLY A 68 5.24 7.04 17.07
CA GLY A 68 5.96 8.08 17.81
C GLY A 68 6.11 7.82 19.31
N VAL A 69 5.96 6.57 19.76
CA VAL A 69 6.01 6.22 21.18
C VAL A 69 7.45 6.21 21.69
N ASN A 70 8.35 5.50 20.99
CA ASN A 70 9.77 5.40 21.33
C ASN A 70 10.68 6.04 20.26
N GLY A 71 10.07 6.53 19.17
CA GLY A 71 10.79 7.04 18.01
C GLY A 71 11.51 5.94 17.24
N ASN A 72 11.03 4.70 17.36
CA ASN A 72 11.54 3.57 16.59
C ASN A 72 10.90 3.60 15.21
N PHE A 73 11.73 3.43 14.17
CA PHE A 73 11.26 3.49 12.79
C PHE A 73 12.10 2.60 11.88
N TYR A 74 11.51 2.30 10.73
CA TYR A 74 12.21 1.76 9.57
C TYR A 74 11.84 2.60 8.36
N SER A 75 12.85 3.02 7.59
CA SER A 75 12.62 3.68 6.31
C SER A 75 13.51 3.11 5.22
N ILE A 76 12.92 2.96 4.04
CA ILE A 76 13.66 2.67 2.81
C ILE A 76 13.50 3.87 1.90
N SER A 77 14.62 4.43 1.44
CA SER A 77 14.68 5.64 0.63
C SER A 77 15.62 5.45 -0.56
N ILE A 78 15.54 6.37 -1.52
CA ILE A 78 16.52 6.54 -2.58
C ILE A 78 17.24 7.87 -2.34
N SER A 79 18.56 7.83 -2.39
CA SER A 79 19.44 9.01 -2.38
C SER A 79 20.52 8.83 -3.44
N ASP A 80 20.68 9.82 -4.31
CA ASP A 80 21.58 9.76 -5.48
C ASP A 80 21.46 8.45 -6.30
N GLY A 81 20.21 7.98 -6.46
CA GLY A 81 19.91 6.75 -7.21
C GLY A 81 20.29 5.45 -6.50
N ARG A 82 20.65 5.50 -5.21
CA ARG A 82 20.98 4.34 -4.38
C ARG A 82 19.91 4.11 -3.34
N VAL A 83 19.58 2.84 -3.11
CA VAL A 83 18.65 2.44 -2.04
C VAL A 83 19.37 2.53 -0.69
N GLN A 84 18.70 3.12 0.29
CA GLN A 84 19.17 3.26 1.66
C GLN A 84 18.13 2.68 2.61
N LEU A 85 18.61 2.08 3.70
CA LEU A 85 17.82 1.59 4.81
C LEU A 85 18.28 2.33 6.06
N ASP A 86 17.35 3.03 6.72
CA ASP A 86 17.58 3.67 8.00
C ASP A 86 16.62 3.10 9.04
N PHE A 87 17.10 2.91 10.26
CA PHE A 87 16.30 2.44 11.38
C PHE A 87 16.88 2.88 12.71
N ARG A 88 16.03 2.89 13.74
CA ARG A 88 16.40 3.13 15.14
C ARG A 88 15.60 2.22 16.05
#